data_AF-A0A960J2Q5-F1
#
_entry.id   AF-A0A960J2Q5-F1
#
_cell.length_a   1.000
_cell.length_b   1.000
_cell.length_c   1.000
_cell.angle_alpha   90.00
_cell.angle_beta   90.00
_cell.angle_gamma   90.00
#
_symmetry.space_group_name_H-M   'P 1'
#
loop_
_entity.id
_entity.type
_entity.pdbx_description
1 polymer ?
#
loop_
_entity_poly.entity_id
_entity_poly.type
_entity_poly.pdbx_seq_one_letter_code
_entity_poly.pdbx_strand_id
1 'polypeptide(L)'
;MSHRLRLVAVALAVTAAAAGFHIEPAAGQAVTYRPPVDAPVTDPFRAPASPYGPGNRGIEYATVPGTIVRVIGPGTVAFAGSVAGTRYVSVDHADGLRSSYGGLASISVVVGQALGPGAEVGRSADTLHLGVRRGDEYLDPEALFAAAAPAVRLIPVAEFDAAADREATAPDGVGAALGARLATDGTGAS
;
A
#
# COMPACT_ATOMS: atom_id res chain seq x y z
N MET A 1 -25.49 -43.94 50.92
CA MET A 1 -24.17 -44.55 51.21
C MET A 1 -23.83 -45.55 50.13
N SER A 2 -23.07 -45.12 49.11
CA SER A 2 -22.08 -45.91 48.35
C SER A 2 -21.69 -45.12 47.09
N HIS A 3 -20.62 -44.33 47.23
CA HIS A 3 -19.88 -43.74 46.12
C HIS A 3 -19.32 -44.83 45.22
N ARG A 4 -19.53 -44.73 43.91
CA ARG A 4 -18.64 -45.34 42.91
C ARG A 4 -18.29 -44.32 41.84
N LEU A 5 -17.24 -43.57 42.18
CA LEU A 5 -16.37 -42.82 41.30
C LEU A 5 -15.76 -43.80 40.27
N ARG A 6 -16.03 -43.64 38.97
CA ARG A 6 -15.21 -44.25 37.90
C ARG A 6 -15.12 -43.30 36.70
N LEU A 7 -13.92 -42.71 36.60
CA LEU A 7 -13.13 -42.48 35.39
C LEU A 7 -13.69 -41.55 34.31
N VAL A 8 -13.06 -40.39 34.27
CA VAL A 8 -12.88 -39.51 33.11
C VAL A 8 -12.35 -40.30 31.92
N ALA A 9 -12.97 -40.11 30.75
CA ALA A 9 -12.34 -40.36 29.45
C ALA A 9 -12.70 -39.18 28.52
N VAL A 10 -11.77 -38.23 28.44
CA VAL A 10 -11.77 -37.17 27.43
C VAL A 10 -11.36 -37.81 26.11
N ALA A 11 -12.24 -37.82 25.12
CA ALA A 11 -11.89 -38.16 23.74
C ALA A 11 -11.94 -36.87 22.92
N LEU A 12 -10.77 -36.26 22.76
CA LEU A 12 -10.53 -35.14 21.86
C LEU A 12 -10.45 -35.71 20.43
N ALA A 13 -11.52 -35.62 19.65
CA ALA A 13 -11.47 -35.94 18.22
C ALA A 13 -11.25 -34.65 17.43
N VAL A 14 -9.99 -34.27 17.25
CA VAL A 14 -9.59 -33.25 16.26
C VAL A 14 -9.09 -34.00 15.04
N THR A 15 -9.94 -34.12 14.02
CA THR A 15 -9.50 -34.44 12.65
C THR A 15 -10.40 -33.71 11.66
N ALA A 16 -9.91 -32.58 11.16
CA ALA A 16 -10.29 -32.08 9.86
C ALA A 16 -9.00 -31.91 9.06
N ALA A 17 -8.75 -32.87 8.17
CA ALA A 17 -7.70 -32.75 7.17
C ALA A 17 -8.06 -31.58 6.25
N ALA A 18 -7.40 -30.44 6.44
CA ALA A 18 -7.35 -29.41 5.42
C ALA A 18 -6.39 -29.92 4.33
N ALA A 19 -6.94 -30.67 3.36
CA ALA A 19 -6.26 -30.91 2.10
C ALA A 19 -5.95 -29.54 1.50
N GLY A 20 -4.66 -29.19 1.46
CA GLY A 20 -4.19 -27.93 0.92
C GLY A 20 -4.54 -27.85 -0.55
N PHE A 21 -5.51 -26.99 -0.88
CA PHE A 21 -5.59 -26.45 -2.23
C PHE A 21 -4.41 -25.49 -2.39
N HIS A 22 -3.28 -26.02 -2.87
CA HIS A 22 -2.32 -25.19 -3.57
C HIS A 22 -2.96 -24.83 -4.91
N ILE A 23 -3.65 -23.69 -4.94
CA ILE A 23 -3.92 -23.04 -6.22
C ILE A 23 -2.56 -22.50 -6.67
N GLU A 24 -1.97 -23.18 -7.65
CA GLU A 24 -0.86 -22.60 -8.40
C GLU A 24 -1.39 -21.29 -9.01
N PRO A 25 -0.79 -20.12 -8.70
CA PRO A 25 -1.31 -18.86 -9.18
C PRO A 25 -1.25 -18.88 -10.70
N ALA A 26 -2.41 -18.65 -11.33
CA ALA A 26 -2.47 -18.47 -12.77
C ALA A 26 -1.61 -17.26 -13.14
N ALA A 27 -0.41 -17.53 -13.67
CA ALA A 27 0.47 -16.48 -14.16
C ALA A 27 -0.27 -15.66 -15.22
N GLY A 28 -0.50 -14.37 -14.95
CA GLY A 28 -0.97 -13.45 -16.00
C GLY A 28 -1.89 -12.29 -15.62
N GLN A 29 -2.28 -12.11 -14.35
CA GLN A 29 -3.00 -10.87 -13.98
C GLN A 29 -2.03 -9.76 -13.57
N ALA A 30 -2.07 -8.64 -14.28
CA ALA A 30 -1.34 -7.45 -13.89
C ALA A 30 -1.93 -6.87 -12.59
N VAL A 31 -1.15 -6.88 -11.52
CA VAL A 31 -1.51 -6.28 -10.24
C VAL A 31 -0.88 -4.88 -10.15
N THR A 32 -1.69 -3.87 -9.87
CA THR A 32 -1.17 -2.53 -9.58
C THR A 32 -0.79 -2.42 -8.11
N TYR A 33 0.47 -2.10 -7.86
CA TYR A 33 1.00 -1.92 -6.52
C TYR A 33 1.09 -0.45 -6.13
N ARG A 34 0.82 -0.15 -4.85
CA ARG A 34 0.97 1.17 -4.25
C ARG A 34 1.67 1.08 -2.90
N PRO A 35 2.41 2.13 -2.49
CA PRO A 35 3.00 2.18 -1.16
C PRO A 35 1.94 1.93 -0.07
N PRO A 36 2.28 1.18 1.00
CA PRO A 36 1.32 0.82 2.04
C PRO A 36 1.01 1.98 3.00
N VAL A 37 1.88 2.98 3.03
CA VAL A 37 1.82 4.19 3.86
C VAL A 37 2.37 5.38 3.07
N ASP A 38 1.99 6.58 3.47
CA ASP A 38 2.60 7.84 3.02
C ASP A 38 3.63 8.28 4.06
N ALA A 39 4.84 7.74 3.95
CA ALA A 39 5.95 7.97 4.87
C ALA A 39 7.28 7.81 4.12
N PRO A 40 8.36 8.46 4.56
CA PRO A 40 9.67 8.30 3.93
C PRO A 40 10.25 6.91 4.19
N VAL A 41 10.88 6.34 3.16
CA VAL A 41 11.75 5.17 3.29
C VAL A 41 13.06 5.61 3.94
N THR A 42 13.45 4.96 5.03
CA THR A 42 14.67 5.26 5.79
C THR A 42 15.74 4.20 5.64
N ASP A 43 15.36 2.96 5.35
CA ASP A 43 16.30 1.89 5.03
C ASP A 43 15.90 1.20 3.72
N PRO A 44 16.60 1.47 2.60
CA PRO A 44 16.24 0.92 1.30
C PRO A 44 16.63 -0.56 1.18
N PHE A 45 16.08 -1.21 0.15
CA PHE A 45 16.36 -2.60 -0.16
C PHE A 45 17.85 -2.82 -0.47
N ARG A 46 18.39 -3.91 0.08
CA ARG A 46 19.75 -4.38 -0.20
C ARG A 46 19.74 -5.89 -0.30
N ALA A 47 19.83 -6.40 -1.53
CA ALA A 47 19.92 -7.82 -1.80
C ALA A 47 21.11 -8.42 -1.01
N PRO A 48 20.88 -9.46 -0.20
CA PRO A 48 21.96 -10.08 0.54
C PRO A 48 22.85 -10.90 -0.40
N ALA A 49 24.18 -10.80 -0.24
CA ALA A 49 25.14 -11.53 -1.09
C ALA A 49 25.11 -13.06 -0.89
N SER A 50 24.45 -13.54 0.17
CA SER A 50 24.18 -14.95 0.43
C SER A 50 22.83 -15.09 1.14
N PRO A 51 22.21 -16.28 1.18
CA PRO A 51 20.89 -16.47 1.79
C PRO A 51 20.78 -15.95 3.24
N TYR A 52 21.88 -16.02 4.00
CA TYR A 52 21.97 -15.56 5.40
C TYR A 52 22.88 -14.34 5.57
N GLY A 53 23.31 -13.72 4.48
CA GLY A 53 24.14 -12.53 4.51
C GLY A 53 23.41 -11.30 5.08
N PRO A 54 24.17 -10.27 5.49
CA PRO A 54 23.61 -8.98 5.90
C PRO A 54 22.92 -8.30 4.70
N GLY A 55 21.91 -7.48 4.99
CA GLY A 55 21.11 -6.78 3.99
C GLY A 55 19.72 -6.47 4.51
N ASN A 56 18.98 -5.66 3.77
CA ASN A 56 17.57 -5.42 4.02
C ASN A 56 16.76 -6.13 2.92
N ARG A 57 16.01 -7.18 3.30
CA ARG A 57 15.21 -8.02 2.40
C ARG A 57 13.82 -7.41 2.11
N GLY A 58 13.75 -6.08 2.19
CA GLY A 58 12.56 -5.25 2.03
C GLY A 58 12.99 -3.79 2.14
N ILE A 59 12.07 -2.93 2.55
CA ILE A 59 12.32 -1.52 2.86
C ILE A 59 11.74 -1.18 4.23
N GLU A 60 12.35 -0.22 4.93
CA GLU A 60 11.82 0.32 6.18
C GLU A 60 11.25 1.72 5.96
N TYR A 61 10.03 1.95 6.41
CA TYR A 61 9.42 3.27 6.51
C TYR A 61 9.57 3.82 7.92
N ALA A 62 9.85 5.13 8.05
CA ALA A 62 9.69 5.84 9.31
C ALA A 62 8.25 6.32 9.47
N THR A 63 7.46 5.57 10.24
CA THR A 63 6.03 5.82 10.43
C THR A 63 5.75 6.48 11.77
N VAL A 64 4.67 7.25 11.84
CA VAL A 64 4.12 7.66 13.15
C VAL A 64 3.34 6.48 13.73
N PRO A 65 3.49 6.11 15.02
CA PRO A 65 2.69 5.05 15.64
C PRO A 65 1.19 5.25 15.42
N GLY A 66 0.49 4.18 15.03
CA GLY A 66 -0.94 4.22 14.71
C GLY A 66 -1.27 4.60 13.26
N THR A 67 -0.27 4.80 12.39
CA THR A 67 -0.49 5.05 10.95
C THR A 67 -1.22 3.86 10.32
N ILE A 68 -2.24 4.12 9.49
CA ILE A 68 -2.95 3.09 8.73
C ILE A 68 -1.99 2.45 7.75
N VAL A 69 -1.81 1.13 7.85
CA VAL A 69 -1.06 0.35 6.88
C VAL A 69 -2.06 -0.31 5.92
N ARG A 70 -1.92 -0.02 4.63
CA ARG A 70 -2.75 -0.59 3.58
C ARG A 70 -2.04 -1.73 2.86
N VAL A 71 -2.80 -2.66 2.33
CA VAL A 71 -2.27 -3.68 1.42
C VAL A 71 -1.73 -3.03 0.15
N ILE A 72 -0.53 -3.41 -0.28
CA ILE A 72 0.12 -2.82 -1.47
C ILE A 72 -0.61 -3.17 -2.77
N GLY A 73 -1.32 -4.29 -2.81
CA GLY A 73 -2.13 -4.76 -3.94
C GLY A 73 -3.19 -5.76 -3.47
N PRO A 74 -4.25 -6.02 -4.24
CA PRO A 74 -5.26 -7.00 -3.88
C PRO A 74 -4.66 -8.39 -3.68
N GLY A 75 -5.21 -9.18 -2.76
CA GLY A 75 -4.68 -10.50 -2.44
C GLY A 75 -5.40 -11.19 -1.30
N THR A 76 -4.86 -12.33 -0.86
CA THR A 76 -5.40 -13.12 0.25
C THR A 76 -4.40 -13.17 1.40
N VAL A 77 -4.86 -12.97 2.63
CA VAL A 77 -4.00 -13.00 3.82
C VAL A 77 -3.47 -14.42 4.06
N ALA A 78 -2.17 -14.59 3.92
CA ALA A 78 -1.46 -15.85 4.15
C ALA A 78 -1.03 -16.02 5.61
N PHE A 79 -0.74 -14.92 6.30
CA PHE A 79 -0.34 -14.91 7.71
C PHE A 79 -0.81 -13.64 8.40
N ALA A 80 -1.19 -13.74 9.66
CA ALA A 80 -1.53 -12.62 10.54
C ALA A 80 -1.23 -13.02 11.99
N GLY A 81 -0.17 -12.45 12.59
CA GLY A 81 0.23 -12.81 13.95
C GLY A 81 1.59 -12.26 14.40
N SER A 82 2.08 -12.73 15.54
CA SER A 82 3.38 -12.32 16.10
C SER A 82 4.48 -13.34 15.80
N VAL A 83 5.65 -12.85 15.38
CA VAL A 83 6.88 -13.63 15.19
C VAL A 83 8.00 -12.94 15.97
N ALA A 84 8.62 -13.66 16.91
CA ALA A 84 9.67 -13.13 17.77
C ALA A 84 9.31 -11.78 18.43
N GLY A 85 8.06 -11.63 18.88
CA GLY A 85 7.57 -10.41 19.54
C GLY A 85 7.14 -9.28 18.60
N THR A 86 7.40 -9.38 17.29
CA THR A 86 6.98 -8.40 16.28
C THR A 86 5.74 -8.90 15.54
N ARG A 87 4.75 -8.04 15.31
CA ARG A 87 3.55 -8.40 14.54
C ARG A 87 3.80 -8.28 13.05
N TYR A 88 3.32 -9.27 12.31
CA TYR A 88 3.39 -9.36 10.87
C TYR A 88 2.04 -9.72 10.25
N VAL A 89 1.81 -9.20 9.06
CA VAL A 89 0.82 -9.70 8.11
C VAL A 89 1.55 -10.08 6.82
N SER A 90 1.15 -11.18 6.17
CA SER A 90 1.61 -11.50 4.82
C SER A 90 0.42 -11.74 3.90
N VAL A 91 0.52 -11.29 2.65
CA VAL A 91 -0.56 -11.37 1.65
C VAL A 91 -0.03 -11.98 0.37
N ASP A 92 -0.73 -13.00 -0.13
CA ASP A 92 -0.50 -13.61 -1.45
C ASP A 92 -1.27 -12.85 -2.53
N HIS A 93 -0.57 -12.46 -3.59
CA HIS A 93 -1.13 -11.75 -4.74
C HIS A 93 -1.32 -12.69 -5.93
N ALA A 94 -2.22 -12.31 -6.84
CA ALA A 94 -2.60 -13.16 -7.99
C ALA A 94 -1.47 -13.37 -9.01
N ASP A 95 -0.47 -12.48 -9.04
CA ASP A 95 0.72 -12.55 -9.90
C ASP A 95 1.86 -13.40 -9.32
N GLY A 96 1.60 -14.10 -8.21
CA GLY A 96 2.57 -14.97 -7.53
C GLY A 96 3.54 -14.23 -6.60
N LEU A 97 3.34 -12.94 -6.36
CA LEU A 97 4.08 -12.21 -5.33
C LEU A 97 3.47 -12.43 -3.95
N ARG A 98 4.32 -12.46 -2.91
CA ARG A 98 3.89 -12.34 -1.51
C ARG A 98 4.47 -11.07 -0.91
N SER A 99 3.62 -10.22 -0.35
CA SER A 99 4.02 -9.07 0.47
C SER A 99 3.97 -9.41 1.96
N SER A 100 4.85 -8.78 2.75
CA SER A 100 4.89 -8.90 4.21
C SER A 100 5.03 -7.52 4.87
N TYR A 101 4.21 -7.26 5.88
CA TYR A 101 4.11 -6.00 6.62
C TYR A 101 4.54 -6.28 8.06
N GLY A 102 5.71 -5.80 8.47
CA GLY A 102 6.29 -6.01 9.80
C GLY A 102 6.35 -4.73 10.63
N GLY A 103 6.38 -4.86 11.95
CA GLY A 103 6.39 -3.69 12.84
C GLY A 103 4.98 -3.13 13.10
N LEU A 104 3.95 -3.99 13.06
CA LEU A 104 2.59 -3.57 13.33
C LEU A 104 2.31 -3.41 14.85
N ALA A 105 1.72 -2.27 15.23
CA ALA A 105 1.15 -2.05 16.56
C ALA A 105 -0.15 -2.84 16.75
N SER A 106 -0.95 -2.99 15.68
CA SER A 106 -2.16 -3.81 15.67
C SER A 106 -2.39 -4.45 14.30
N ILE A 107 -3.14 -5.56 14.29
CA ILE A 107 -3.54 -6.29 13.08
C ILE A 107 -5.07 -6.19 12.95
N SER A 108 -5.55 -5.87 11.75
CA SER A 108 -6.97 -5.65 11.45
C SER A 108 -7.58 -6.75 10.55
N VAL A 109 -6.80 -7.78 10.23
CA VAL A 109 -7.18 -8.84 9.27
C VAL A 109 -6.93 -10.24 9.85
N VAL A 110 -7.58 -11.25 9.25
CA VAL A 110 -7.40 -12.66 9.62
C VAL A 110 -6.90 -13.49 8.45
N VAL A 111 -6.27 -14.63 8.73
CA VAL A 111 -5.79 -15.57 7.71
C VAL A 111 -6.96 -16.04 6.82
N GLY A 112 -6.72 -16.10 5.52
CA GLY A 112 -7.72 -16.46 4.50
C GLY A 112 -8.61 -15.31 4.05
N GLN A 113 -8.53 -14.13 4.68
CA GLN A 113 -9.31 -12.97 4.28
C GLN A 113 -8.85 -12.45 2.90
N ALA A 114 -9.81 -12.25 1.99
CA ALA A 114 -9.57 -11.55 0.73
C ALA A 114 -9.53 -10.03 0.95
N LEU A 115 -8.52 -9.38 0.41
CA LEU A 115 -8.29 -7.94 0.50
C LEU A 115 -8.39 -7.32 -0.88
N GLY A 116 -9.25 -6.30 -1.00
CA GLY A 116 -9.28 -5.43 -2.17
C GLY A 116 -8.17 -4.37 -2.13
N PRO A 117 -7.99 -3.62 -3.23
CA PRO A 117 -7.01 -2.53 -3.28
C PRO A 117 -7.20 -1.53 -2.12
N GLY A 118 -6.11 -1.19 -1.43
CA GLY A 118 -6.12 -0.18 -0.36
C GLY A 118 -6.77 -0.59 0.96
N ALA A 119 -7.18 -1.87 1.11
CA ALA A 119 -7.70 -2.40 2.36
C ALA A 119 -6.67 -2.25 3.51
N GLU A 120 -7.14 -1.95 4.72
CA GLU A 120 -6.30 -1.86 5.92
C GLU A 120 -5.86 -3.25 6.38
N VAL A 121 -4.55 -3.43 6.60
CA VAL A 121 -4.00 -4.66 7.21
C VAL A 121 -3.76 -4.50 8.72
N GLY A 122 -3.59 -3.26 9.18
CA GLY A 122 -3.28 -2.95 10.56
C GLY A 122 -2.80 -1.51 10.76
N ARG A 123 -2.17 -1.29 11.90
CA ARG A 123 -1.58 0.01 12.28
C ARG A 123 -0.09 -0.17 12.57
N SER A 124 0.75 0.77 12.13
CA SER A 124 2.20 0.70 12.33
C SER A 124 2.63 1.08 13.75
N ALA A 125 3.82 0.65 14.15
CA ALA A 125 4.59 1.25 15.23
C ALA A 125 5.42 2.44 14.71
N ASP A 126 6.60 2.70 15.29
CA ASP A 126 7.53 3.76 14.86
C ASP A 126 8.18 3.46 13.51
N THR A 127 8.31 2.19 13.15
CA THR A 127 8.79 1.75 11.84
C THR A 127 7.87 0.70 11.25
N LEU A 128 7.84 0.63 9.92
CA LEU A 128 7.13 -0.38 9.16
C LEU A 128 8.08 -1.02 8.16
N HIS A 129 8.28 -2.33 8.30
CA HIS A 129 9.00 -3.13 7.31
C HIS A 129 8.03 -3.58 6.22
N LEU A 130 8.38 -3.34 4.96
CA LEU A 130 7.72 -3.94 3.80
C LEU A 130 8.69 -4.87 3.07
N GLY A 131 8.40 -6.16 3.07
CA GLY A 131 9.09 -7.15 2.25
C GLY A 131 8.23 -7.63 1.09
N VAL A 132 8.85 -7.91 -0.06
CA VAL A 132 8.20 -8.58 -1.20
C VAL A 132 9.07 -9.72 -1.69
N ARG A 133 8.45 -10.86 -2.00
CA ARG A 133 9.16 -12.00 -2.58
C ARG A 133 8.35 -12.72 -3.67
N ARG A 134 9.07 -13.40 -4.56
CA ARG A 134 8.55 -14.38 -5.50
C ARG A 134 9.20 -15.72 -5.19
N GLY A 135 8.42 -16.69 -4.71
CA GLY A 135 9.00 -17.91 -4.13
C GLY A 135 9.96 -17.58 -2.99
N ASP A 136 11.24 -17.90 -3.18
CA ASP A 136 12.31 -17.63 -2.21
C ASP A 136 13.16 -16.39 -2.55
N GLU A 137 12.92 -15.75 -3.69
CA GLU A 137 13.64 -14.55 -4.12
C GLU A 137 12.98 -13.30 -3.56
N TYR A 138 13.75 -12.47 -2.84
CA TYR A 138 13.30 -11.15 -2.39
C TYR A 138 13.49 -10.12 -3.49
N LEU A 139 12.49 -9.26 -3.66
CA LEU A 139 12.46 -8.19 -4.64
C LEU A 139 12.48 -6.83 -3.95
N ASP A 140 13.02 -5.83 -4.63
CA ASP A 140 12.91 -4.44 -4.21
C ASP A 140 11.43 -3.96 -4.34
N PRO A 141 10.75 -3.63 -3.22
CA PRO A 141 9.38 -3.14 -3.28
C PRO A 141 9.22 -1.81 -4.02
N GLU A 142 10.22 -0.92 -4.01
CA GLU A 142 10.10 0.39 -4.66
C GLU A 142 9.98 0.27 -6.18
N ALA A 143 10.59 -0.77 -6.77
CA ALA A 143 10.49 -1.07 -8.20
C ALA A 143 9.04 -1.37 -8.64
N LEU A 144 8.19 -1.89 -7.74
CA LEU A 144 6.79 -2.16 -8.04
C LEU A 144 5.94 -0.88 -8.08
N PHE A 145 6.32 0.13 -7.31
CA PHE A 145 5.58 1.40 -7.24
C PHE A 145 5.94 2.33 -8.39
N ALA A 146 7.20 2.30 -8.85
CA ALA A 146 7.64 3.06 -10.02
C ALA A 146 6.87 2.67 -11.29
N ALA A 147 6.58 1.38 -11.47
CA ALA A 147 5.80 0.88 -12.60
C ALA A 147 4.33 1.36 -12.60
N ALA A 148 3.81 1.79 -11.45
CA ALA A 148 2.44 2.29 -11.30
C ALA A 148 2.34 3.83 -11.40
N ALA A 149 3.48 4.55 -11.43
CA ALA A 149 3.49 6.01 -11.55
C ALA A 149 3.12 6.43 -12.99
N PRO A 150 2.27 7.45 -13.19
CA PRO A 150 2.02 8.00 -14.51
C PRO A 150 3.33 8.54 -15.09
N ALA A 151 3.56 8.34 -16.39
CA ALA A 151 4.74 8.88 -17.07
C ALA A 151 4.71 10.42 -17.00
N VAL A 152 5.50 11.00 -16.10
CA VAL A 152 5.69 12.45 -16.02
C VAL A 152 6.61 12.87 -17.16
N ARG A 153 6.05 13.49 -18.20
CA ARG A 153 6.82 14.14 -19.27
C ARG A 153 6.94 15.62 -18.95
N LEU A 154 8.17 16.11 -18.79
CA LEU A 154 8.43 17.55 -18.79
C LEU A 154 8.12 18.09 -20.20
N ILE A 155 7.22 19.07 -20.27
CA ILE A 155 7.03 19.89 -21.47
C ILE A 155 8.14 20.94 -21.47
N PRO A 156 8.92 21.10 -22.56
CA PRO A 156 9.85 22.21 -22.69
C PRO A 156 9.14 23.55 -22.45
N VAL A 157 9.77 24.46 -21.70
CA VAL A 157 9.15 25.73 -21.31
C VAL A 157 8.62 26.55 -22.50
N ALA A 158 9.30 26.51 -23.65
CA ALA A 158 8.85 27.19 -24.86
C ALA A 158 7.53 26.63 -25.43
N GLU A 159 7.26 25.33 -25.25
CA GLU A 159 5.99 24.71 -25.65
C GLU A 159 4.86 25.06 -24.67
N PHE A 160 5.19 25.31 -23.39
CA PHE A 160 4.23 25.75 -22.37
C PHE A 160 3.76 27.18 -22.62
N ASP A 161 4.70 28.10 -22.88
CA ASP A 161 4.38 29.51 -23.17
C ASP A 161 3.51 29.63 -24.43
N ALA A 162 3.86 28.89 -25.49
CA ALA A 162 3.08 28.86 -26.72
C ALA A 162 1.69 28.20 -26.57
N ALA A 163 1.48 27.34 -25.56
CA ALA A 163 0.16 26.79 -25.25
C ALA A 163 -0.67 27.78 -24.42
N ALA A 164 -0.05 28.46 -23.44
CA ALA A 164 -0.67 29.51 -22.63
C ALA A 164 -1.15 30.69 -23.51
N ASP A 165 -0.34 31.08 -24.50
CA ASP A 165 -0.70 32.13 -25.46
C ASP A 165 -1.90 31.74 -26.34
N ARG A 166 -2.05 30.45 -26.66
CA ARG A 166 -3.20 29.95 -27.45
C ARG A 166 -4.48 29.87 -26.63
N GLU A 167 -4.39 29.51 -25.35
CA GLU A 167 -5.51 29.56 -24.41
C GLU A 167 -6.00 31.02 -24.22
N ALA A 168 -5.07 31.98 -24.11
CA ALA A 168 -5.39 33.40 -23.98
C ALA A 168 -5.98 34.03 -25.26
N THR A 169 -5.83 33.37 -26.41
CA THR A 169 -6.35 33.83 -27.71
C THR A 169 -7.68 33.16 -28.09
N ALA A 170 -8.20 32.24 -27.26
CA ALA A 170 -9.55 31.71 -27.43
C ALA A 170 -10.59 32.82 -27.13
N PRO A 171 -11.50 33.15 -28.08
CA PRO A 171 -12.49 34.20 -27.85
C PRO A 171 -13.65 33.66 -27.00
N ASP A 172 -13.46 33.60 -25.69
CA ASP A 172 -14.57 33.43 -24.76
C ASP A 172 -15.24 34.79 -24.54
N GLY A 173 -16.33 35.00 -25.28
CA GLY A 173 -17.31 36.03 -25.01
C GLY A 173 -18.05 35.78 -23.70
N VAL A 174 -17.37 35.77 -22.55
CA VAL A 174 -17.96 35.91 -21.21
C VAL A 174 -16.93 36.54 -20.26
N GLY A 175 -16.70 37.85 -20.39
CA GLY A 175 -15.82 38.60 -19.47
C GLY A 175 -16.00 40.12 -19.46
N ALA A 176 -16.99 40.65 -20.18
CA ALA A 176 -17.30 42.07 -20.19
C ALA A 176 -18.34 42.42 -19.11
N ALA A 177 -17.97 42.39 -17.83
CA ALA A 177 -18.78 43.02 -16.77
C ALA A 177 -18.05 43.13 -15.41
N LEU A 178 -16.93 43.85 -15.30
CA LEU A 178 -16.56 44.45 -14.00
C LEU A 178 -15.62 45.68 -14.10
N GLY A 179 -15.79 46.54 -15.10
CA GLY A 179 -14.86 47.64 -15.36
C GLY A 179 -15.47 49.01 -15.68
N ALA A 180 -16.74 49.26 -15.37
CA ALA A 180 -17.34 50.56 -15.68
C ALA A 180 -18.57 50.90 -14.84
N ARG A 181 -18.40 51.20 -13.54
CA ARG A 181 -19.30 52.08 -12.78
C ARG A 181 -18.55 52.73 -11.62
N LEU A 182 -18.04 53.94 -11.86
CA LEU A 182 -17.95 55.08 -10.94
C LEU A 182 -17.12 56.19 -11.63
N ALA A 183 -17.74 56.84 -12.61
CA ALA A 183 -17.28 58.11 -13.20
C ALA A 183 -18.52 58.92 -13.61
N THR A 184 -19.09 59.59 -12.60
CA THR A 184 -20.11 60.66 -12.63
C THR A 184 -19.78 61.46 -11.36
N ASP A 185 -19.49 62.75 -11.28
CA ASP A 185 -19.67 63.95 -12.09
C ASP A 185 -18.52 64.91 -11.65
N GLY A 186 -18.15 66.02 -12.26
CA GLY A 186 -18.72 66.87 -13.30
C GLY A 186 -17.88 68.15 -13.34
N THR A 187 -17.74 68.73 -14.53
CA THR A 187 -17.10 70.02 -14.81
C THR A 187 -18.04 71.19 -14.47
N GLY A 188 -17.52 72.30 -13.94
CA GLY A 188 -18.26 73.56 -13.86
C GLY A 188 -17.51 74.70 -13.20
N ALA A 189 -17.19 75.73 -13.98
CA ALA A 189 -16.50 76.95 -13.59
C ALA A 189 -17.38 77.92 -12.78
N SER A 190 -16.76 78.67 -11.86
CA SER A 190 -16.60 80.14 -11.91
C SER A 190 -15.83 80.65 -10.69
#